data_AF-A0A975KBB2-F1
#
_entry.id   AF-A0A975KBB2-F1
#
_cell.length_a   1.000
_cell.length_b   1.000
_cell.length_c   1.000
_cell.angle_alpha   90.00
_cell.angle_beta   90.00
_cell.angle_gamma   90.00
#
_symmetry.space_group_name_H-M   'P 1'
#
loop_
_entity.id
_entity.type
_entity.pdbx_description
1 polymer ?
#
loop_
_entity_poly.entity_id
_entity_poly.type
_entity_poly.pdbx_seq_one_letter_code
_entity_poly.pdbx_strand_id
1 'polypeptide(L)'
;MKDRLQALHDADKECSEHVTELFGRYGSNRISVTAEEWDASTDVFAARDAARAALMPTEQDAINLMHEAYTRLKDLGWREAIYCPKDGSTFDAVEPGSTGIHETHYSGTWPDGHWYCFDGGDVWPSRPVLYRPTEAEKAENEARKERFRALASTPQDPTHKGEP
;
A
#
# COMPACT_ATOMS: atom_id res chain seq x y z
N MET A 1 -1.27 -22.12 -2.60
CA MET A 1 -1.04 -20.65 -2.57
C MET A 1 0.38 -20.32 -2.15
N LYS A 2 0.86 -20.79 -0.98
CA LYS A 2 2.22 -20.53 -0.48
C LYS A 2 3.32 -20.77 -1.51
N ASP A 3 3.28 -21.89 -2.23
CA ASP A 3 4.32 -22.23 -3.21
C ASP A 3 4.31 -21.29 -4.44
N ARG A 4 3.13 -20.85 -4.88
CA ARG A 4 3.00 -19.90 -6.01
C ARG A 4 3.44 -18.49 -5.62
N LEU A 5 3.12 -18.07 -4.40
CA LEU A 5 3.56 -16.79 -3.88
C LEU A 5 5.09 -16.77 -3.70
N GLN A 6 5.67 -17.87 -3.20
CA GLN A 6 7.12 -17.99 -3.12
C GLN A 6 7.77 -17.95 -4.50
N ALA A 7 7.21 -18.66 -5.49
CA ALA A 7 7.72 -18.62 -6.87
C ALA A 7 7.69 -17.20 -7.47
N LEU A 8 6.64 -16.41 -7.18
CA LEU A 8 6.60 -15.00 -7.56
C LEU A 8 7.70 -14.20 -6.88
N HIS A 9 7.91 -14.36 -5.57
CA HIS A 9 8.96 -13.65 -4.85
C HIS A 9 10.35 -13.99 -5.37
N ASP A 10 10.60 -15.26 -5.69
CA ASP A 10 11.88 -15.71 -6.23
C ASP A 10 12.13 -15.08 -7.62
N ALA A 11 11.11 -15.05 -8.49
CA ALA A 11 11.20 -14.42 -9.81
C ALA A 11 11.32 -12.88 -9.76
N ASP A 12 10.60 -12.22 -8.84
CA ASP A 12 10.74 -10.78 -8.60
C ASP A 12 12.16 -10.44 -8.10
N LYS A 13 12.72 -11.26 -7.20
CA LYS A 13 14.08 -11.08 -6.69
C LYS A 13 15.12 -11.24 -7.80
N GLU A 14 15.04 -12.31 -8.58
CA GLU A 14 15.95 -12.55 -9.72
C GLU A 14 15.90 -11.39 -10.72
N CYS A 15 14.69 -10.95 -11.09
CA CYS A 15 14.51 -9.80 -11.97
C CYS A 15 15.13 -8.52 -11.36
N SER A 16 14.95 -8.27 -10.06
CA SER A 16 15.49 -7.09 -9.39
C SER A 16 17.02 -7.11 -9.34
N GLU A 17 17.63 -8.26 -9.05
CA GLU A 17 19.08 -8.43 -9.01
C GLU A 17 19.71 -8.25 -10.40
N HIS A 18 19.13 -8.86 -11.43
CA HIS A 18 19.56 -8.70 -12.83
C HIS A 18 19.52 -7.23 -13.27
N VAL A 19 18.41 -6.54 -13.00
CA VAL A 19 18.23 -5.13 -13.35
C VAL A 19 19.21 -4.23 -12.57
N THR A 20 19.44 -4.52 -11.29
CA THR A 20 20.41 -3.76 -10.46
C THR A 20 21.83 -3.91 -10.99
N GLU A 21 22.24 -5.13 -11.37
CA GLU A 21 23.54 -5.38 -11.96
C GLU A 21 23.71 -4.63 -13.29
N LEU A 22 22.69 -4.67 -14.14
CA LEU A 22 22.68 -3.98 -15.43
C LEU A 22 22.78 -2.45 -15.26
N PHE A 23 22.00 -1.85 -14.34
CA PHE A 23 22.10 -0.43 -14.01
C PHE A 23 23.45 -0.06 -13.39
N GLY A 24 23.98 -0.90 -12.51
CA GLY A 24 25.28 -0.69 -11.85
C GLY A 24 26.45 -0.67 -12.84
N ARG A 25 26.36 -1.45 -13.92
CA ARG A 25 27.39 -1.51 -14.98
C ARG A 25 27.37 -0.29 -15.91
N TYR A 26 26.21 0.25 -16.24
CA TYR A 26 26.06 1.20 -17.35
C TYR A 26 25.52 2.59 -16.96
N GLY A 27 25.17 2.80 -15.69
CA GLY A 27 24.56 4.05 -15.22
C GLY A 27 23.08 4.17 -15.58
N SER A 28 22.41 5.20 -15.05
CA SER A 28 20.95 5.27 -14.94
C SER A 28 20.20 5.83 -16.15
N ASN A 29 20.89 6.34 -17.18
CA ASN A 29 20.21 7.16 -18.21
C ASN A 29 20.12 6.54 -19.61
N ARG A 30 21.09 5.70 -20.01
CA ARG A 30 21.01 4.93 -21.26
C ARG A 30 21.95 3.74 -21.21
N ILE A 31 21.39 2.55 -21.26
CA ILE A 31 22.16 1.31 -21.18
C ILE A 31 22.33 0.75 -22.60
N SER A 32 23.58 0.44 -22.96
CA SER A 32 23.88 -0.29 -24.18
C SER A 32 24.14 -1.74 -23.80
N VAL A 33 23.19 -2.61 -24.14
CA VAL A 33 23.30 -4.06 -23.92
C VAL A 33 23.68 -4.77 -25.21
N THR A 34 24.36 -5.89 -25.07
CA THR A 34 24.51 -6.87 -26.16
C THR A 34 23.19 -7.58 -26.43
N ALA A 35 23.10 -8.30 -27.56
CA ALA A 35 21.92 -9.12 -27.85
C ALA A 35 21.71 -10.21 -26.77
N GLU A 36 22.80 -10.83 -26.30
CA GLU A 36 22.76 -11.84 -25.23
C GLU A 36 22.25 -11.26 -23.90
N GLU A 37 22.70 -10.07 -23.51
CA GLU A 37 22.22 -9.39 -22.30
C GLU A 37 20.75 -8.96 -22.44
N TRP A 38 20.33 -8.59 -23.65
CA TRP A 38 18.92 -8.30 -23.92
C TRP A 38 18.06 -9.56 -23.79
N ASP A 39 18.47 -10.67 -24.42
CA ASP A 39 17.76 -11.95 -24.35
C ASP A 39 17.63 -12.42 -22.89
N ALA A 40 18.72 -12.37 -22.12
CA ALA A 40 18.70 -12.68 -20.68
C ALA A 40 17.73 -11.77 -19.89
N SER A 41 17.68 -10.48 -20.23
CA SER A 41 16.73 -9.55 -19.62
C SER A 41 15.28 -9.93 -19.93
N THR A 42 15.00 -10.29 -21.19
CA THR A 42 13.65 -10.70 -21.58
C THR A 42 13.21 -12.00 -20.92
N ASP A 43 14.14 -12.94 -20.70
CA ASP A 43 13.85 -14.20 -20.02
C ASP A 43 13.47 -13.99 -18.56
N VAL A 44 14.20 -13.15 -17.80
CA VAL A 44 13.86 -12.86 -16.39
C VAL A 44 12.55 -12.08 -16.28
N PHE A 45 12.25 -11.19 -17.22
CA PHE A 45 10.97 -10.48 -17.24
C PHE A 45 9.80 -11.42 -17.54
N ALA A 46 9.97 -12.31 -18.52
CA ALA A 46 8.96 -13.31 -18.88
C ALA A 46 8.71 -14.30 -17.74
N ALA A 47 9.75 -14.72 -17.02
CA ALA A 47 9.62 -15.59 -15.85
C ALA A 47 8.79 -14.94 -14.73
N ARG A 48 9.06 -13.67 -14.43
CA ARG A 48 8.29 -12.88 -13.45
C ARG A 48 6.83 -12.71 -13.86
N ASP A 49 6.58 -12.39 -15.13
CA ASP A 49 5.22 -12.22 -15.65
C ASP A 49 4.44 -13.54 -15.65
N ALA A 50 5.10 -14.66 -16.00
CA ALA A 50 4.52 -16.00 -15.92
C ALA A 50 4.19 -16.39 -14.46
N ALA A 51 5.04 -16.05 -13.50
CA ALA A 51 4.77 -16.30 -12.08
C ALA A 51 3.53 -15.53 -11.59
N ARG A 52 3.36 -14.27 -12.00
CA ARG A 52 2.15 -13.48 -11.71
C ARG A 52 0.90 -14.11 -12.33
N ALA A 53 0.96 -14.47 -13.61
CA ALA A 53 -0.16 -15.13 -14.29
C ALA A 53 -0.53 -16.48 -13.66
N ALA A 54 0.44 -17.23 -13.13
CA ALA A 54 0.17 -18.48 -12.42
C ALA A 54 -0.45 -18.28 -11.03
N LEU A 55 -0.06 -17.21 -10.32
CA LEU A 55 -0.62 -16.87 -9.00
C LEU A 55 -2.04 -16.29 -9.12
N MET A 56 -2.25 -15.41 -10.10
CA MET A 56 -3.49 -14.68 -10.37
C MET A 56 -3.91 -14.87 -11.83
N PRO A 57 -4.50 -16.02 -12.20
CA PRO A 57 -4.83 -16.33 -13.61
C PRO A 57 -5.89 -15.42 -14.23
N THR A 58 -6.78 -14.87 -13.40
CA THR A 58 -7.85 -13.98 -13.84
C THR A 58 -7.76 -12.63 -13.15
N GLU A 59 -8.42 -11.64 -13.75
CA GLU A 59 -8.60 -10.32 -13.13
C GLU A 59 -9.24 -10.43 -11.73
N GLN A 60 -10.24 -11.30 -11.58
CA GLN A 60 -10.91 -11.50 -10.29
C GLN A 60 -9.98 -12.10 -9.22
N ASP A 61 -9.06 -12.98 -9.61
CA ASP A 61 -8.07 -13.53 -8.68
C ASP A 61 -7.12 -12.44 -8.16
N ALA A 62 -6.72 -11.51 -9.03
CA ALA A 62 -5.90 -10.36 -8.63
C ALA A 62 -6.66 -9.42 -7.69
N ILE A 63 -7.92 -9.11 -8.00
CA ILE A 63 -8.80 -8.29 -7.15
C ILE A 63 -8.97 -8.94 -5.78
N ASN A 64 -9.23 -10.25 -5.73
CA ASN A 64 -9.39 -10.98 -4.48
C ASN A 64 -8.11 -10.96 -3.65
N LEU A 65 -6.93 -11.19 -4.27
CA LEU A 65 -5.66 -11.14 -3.56
C LEU A 65 -5.37 -9.75 -2.99
N MET A 66 -5.62 -8.69 -3.78
CA MET A 66 -5.49 -7.30 -3.33
C MET A 66 -6.44 -7.02 -2.15
N HIS A 67 -7.69 -7.47 -2.23
CA HIS A 67 -8.69 -7.28 -1.17
C HIS A 67 -8.30 -8.00 0.12
N GLU A 68 -7.84 -9.26 0.05
CA GLU A 68 -7.40 -10.01 1.24
C GLU A 68 -6.19 -9.34 1.90
N ALA A 69 -5.21 -8.88 1.13
CA ALA A 69 -4.06 -8.15 1.66
C ALA A 69 -4.48 -6.82 2.32
N TYR A 70 -5.33 -6.05 1.65
CA TYR A 70 -5.88 -4.80 2.17
C TYR A 70 -6.67 -5.02 3.48
N THR A 71 -7.52 -6.04 3.51
CA THR A 71 -8.31 -6.42 4.69
C THR A 71 -7.40 -6.84 5.84
N ARG A 72 -6.40 -7.67 5.56
CA ARG A 72 -5.45 -8.13 6.57
C ARG A 72 -4.64 -6.97 7.16
N LEU A 73 -4.26 -5.98 6.36
CA LEU A 73 -3.61 -4.76 6.87
C LEU A 73 -4.54 -3.97 7.80
N LYS A 74 -5.84 -3.86 7.47
CA LYS A 74 -6.82 -3.22 8.36
C LYS A 74 -6.97 -3.99 9.68
N ASP A 75 -6.97 -5.32 9.66
CA ASP A 75 -6.97 -6.14 10.88
C ASP A 75 -5.71 -5.93 11.74
N LEU A 76 -4.58 -5.61 11.09
CA LEU A 76 -3.33 -5.24 11.75
C LEU A 76 -3.32 -3.78 12.25
N GLY A 77 -4.43 -3.08 12.14
CA GLY A 77 -4.63 -1.72 12.67
C GLY A 77 -4.31 -0.60 11.69
N TRP A 78 -4.06 -0.90 10.42
CA TRP A 78 -3.94 0.12 9.38
C TRP A 78 -5.30 0.76 9.08
N ARG A 79 -5.30 2.03 8.66
CA ARG A 79 -6.51 2.80 8.34
C ARG A 79 -6.41 3.41 6.96
N GLU A 80 -7.55 3.73 6.35
CA GLU A 80 -7.59 4.38 5.04
C GLU A 80 -6.86 5.72 5.04
N ALA A 81 -6.01 5.93 4.03
CA ALA A 81 -5.11 7.09 3.96
C ALA A 81 -5.85 8.44 3.94
N ILE A 82 -7.12 8.46 3.51
CA ILE A 82 -7.96 9.66 3.60
C ILE A 82 -8.09 10.19 5.04
N TYR A 83 -7.94 9.33 6.05
CA TYR A 83 -8.00 9.69 7.46
C TYR A 83 -6.64 9.99 8.10
N CYS A 84 -5.54 10.01 7.34
CA CYS A 84 -4.23 10.37 7.86
C CYS A 84 -4.21 11.82 8.41
N PRO A 85 -3.21 12.17 9.23
CA PRO A 85 -2.98 13.56 9.63
C PRO A 85 -2.92 14.52 8.43
N LYS A 86 -3.51 15.71 8.59
CA LYS A 86 -3.56 16.78 7.58
C LYS A 86 -2.88 18.07 8.05
N ASP A 87 -2.19 18.00 9.18
CA ASP A 87 -1.47 19.10 9.82
C ASP A 87 0.00 19.20 9.37
N GLY A 88 0.38 18.40 8.37
CA GLY A 88 1.75 18.33 7.85
C GLY A 88 2.65 17.36 8.62
N SER A 89 2.18 16.71 9.68
CA SER A 89 2.95 15.65 10.35
C SER A 89 3.18 14.43 9.46
N THR A 90 4.28 13.72 9.71
CA THR A 90 4.62 12.49 8.99
C THR A 90 3.93 11.27 9.61
N PHE A 91 3.70 10.25 8.78
CA PHE A 91 3.10 8.97 9.14
C PHE A 91 3.58 7.86 8.20
N ASP A 92 3.53 6.61 8.65
CA ASP A 92 3.80 5.46 7.79
C ASP A 92 2.63 5.22 6.85
N ALA A 93 2.91 5.00 5.56
CA ALA A 93 1.91 4.68 4.56
C ALA A 93 2.34 3.50 3.66
N VAL A 94 1.35 2.87 3.02
CA VAL A 94 1.56 1.90 1.95
C VAL A 94 0.75 2.30 0.72
N GLU A 95 1.28 2.01 -0.47
CA GLU A 95 0.66 2.33 -1.75
C GLU A 95 0.80 1.21 -2.78
N PRO A 96 -0.19 1.04 -3.69
CA PRO A 96 -0.04 0.19 -4.85
C PRO A 96 1.10 0.70 -5.74
N GLY A 97 2.02 -0.20 -6.11
CA GLY A 97 3.23 0.14 -6.87
C GLY A 97 4.52 0.06 -6.05
N SER A 98 4.41 -0.14 -4.73
CA SER A 98 5.55 -0.42 -3.86
C SER A 98 5.20 -1.49 -2.82
N THR A 99 6.21 -2.22 -2.35
CA THR A 99 6.08 -3.17 -1.23
C THR A 99 6.61 -2.60 0.09
N GLY A 100 7.17 -1.39 0.06
CA GLY A 100 7.73 -0.71 1.23
C GLY A 100 6.67 -0.09 2.14
N ILE A 101 7.06 0.17 3.38
CA ILE A 101 6.35 1.08 4.29
C ILE A 101 7.10 2.42 4.22
N HIS A 102 6.39 3.47 3.85
CA HIS A 102 6.99 4.76 3.51
C HIS A 102 6.64 5.84 4.52
N GLU A 103 7.64 6.58 4.99
CA GLU A 103 7.38 7.82 5.72
C GLU A 103 6.75 8.83 4.76
N THR A 104 5.56 9.31 5.08
CA THR A 104 4.70 10.11 4.20
C THR A 104 4.11 11.28 4.96
N HIS A 105 3.85 12.40 4.30
CA HIS A 105 3.02 13.48 4.85
C HIS A 105 1.98 13.96 3.84
N TYR A 106 0.98 14.67 4.34
CA TYR A 106 0.01 15.38 3.52
C TYR A 106 0.36 16.87 3.48
N SER A 107 0.39 17.45 2.28
CA SER A 107 0.64 18.87 2.04
C SER A 107 -0.55 19.51 1.34
N GLY A 108 -0.93 20.71 1.77
CA GLY A 108 -2.07 21.46 1.26
C GLY A 108 -3.32 21.32 2.13
N THR A 109 -4.48 21.67 1.57
CA THR A 109 -5.77 21.64 2.27
C THR A 109 -6.60 20.47 1.76
N TRP A 110 -7.29 19.75 2.64
CA TRP A 110 -8.22 18.68 2.23
C TRP A 110 -9.45 19.25 1.52
N PRO A 111 -9.93 18.66 0.41
CA PRO A 111 -9.47 17.42 -0.23
C PRO A 111 -8.46 17.58 -1.38
N ASP A 112 -8.02 18.81 -1.69
CA ASP A 112 -7.25 19.14 -2.91
C ASP A 112 -5.73 19.05 -2.75
N GLY A 113 -5.25 18.68 -1.57
CA GLY A 113 -3.82 18.52 -1.29
C GLY A 113 -3.25 17.20 -1.81
N HIS A 114 -1.98 16.97 -1.51
CA HIS A 114 -1.20 15.87 -2.05
C HIS A 114 -0.41 15.15 -0.96
N TRP A 115 -0.20 13.85 -1.16
CA TRP A 115 0.69 13.05 -0.34
C TRP A 115 2.09 13.03 -0.94
N TYR A 116 3.09 13.10 -0.08
CA TYR A 116 4.49 13.00 -0.45
C TYR A 116 5.22 12.05 0.49
N CYS A 117 5.95 11.09 -0.07
CA CYS A 117 6.80 10.19 0.69
C CYS A 117 8.26 10.64 0.67
N PHE A 118 8.96 10.33 1.75
CA PHE A 118 10.39 10.58 1.92
C PHE A 118 11.15 9.29 1.65
N ASP A 119 12.02 9.30 0.64
CA ASP A 119 12.90 8.16 0.33
C ASP A 119 14.18 8.63 -0.35
N GLY A 120 15.30 7.96 -0.06
CA GLY A 120 16.59 8.24 -0.69
C GLY A 120 17.15 9.65 -0.47
N GLY A 121 16.66 10.39 0.54
CA GLY A 121 17.04 11.78 0.79
C GLY A 121 16.30 12.80 -0.07
N ASP A 122 15.23 12.39 -0.75
CA ASP A 122 14.36 13.25 -1.58
C ASP A 122 12.87 13.06 -1.20
N VAL A 123 12.00 13.83 -1.84
CA VAL A 123 10.55 13.85 -1.61
C VAL A 123 9.80 13.54 -2.90
N TRP A 124 9.01 12.47 -2.89
CA TRP A 124 8.33 11.93 -4.06
C TRP A 124 6.81 12.03 -3.94
N PRO A 125 6.08 12.33 -5.03
CA PRO A 125 4.62 12.24 -5.02
C PRO A 125 4.16 10.82 -4.68
N SER A 126 3.19 10.69 -3.78
CA SER A 126 2.67 9.40 -3.30
C SER A 126 1.15 9.30 -3.49
N ARG A 127 0.63 8.07 -3.56
CA ARG A 127 -0.80 7.73 -3.64
C ARG A 127 -1.14 6.63 -2.63
N PRO A 128 -1.04 6.93 -1.32
CA PRO A 128 -1.24 5.94 -0.28
C PRO A 128 -2.68 5.44 -0.24
N VAL A 129 -2.84 4.14 0.04
CA VAL A 129 -4.16 3.51 0.25
C VAL A 129 -4.46 3.32 1.73
N LEU A 130 -3.42 3.05 2.53
CA LEU A 130 -3.51 2.89 3.97
C LEU A 130 -2.39 3.65 4.66
N TYR A 131 -2.65 4.12 5.87
CA TYR A 131 -1.67 4.68 6.79
C TYR A 131 -1.70 3.93 8.14
N ARG A 132 -0.57 3.94 8.84
CA ARG A 132 -0.47 3.40 10.20
C ARG A 132 -0.80 4.51 11.21
N PRO A 133 -1.84 4.33 12.04
CA PRO A 133 -2.18 5.33 13.05
C PRO A 133 -1.19 5.33 14.20
N THR A 134 -1.00 6.49 14.81
CA THR A 134 -0.26 6.63 16.07
C THR A 134 -1.00 5.95 17.22
N GLU A 135 -0.29 5.63 18.31
CA GLU A 135 -0.91 5.08 19.52
C GLU A 135 -1.96 6.03 20.13
N ALA A 136 -1.75 7.35 20.00
CA ALA A 136 -2.73 8.35 20.43
C ALA A 136 -4.02 8.27 19.62
N GLU A 137 -3.94 8.17 18.29
CA GLU A 137 -5.12 7.99 17.43
C GLU A 137 -5.85 6.67 17.71
N LYS A 138 -5.10 5.59 17.98
CA LYS A 138 -5.70 4.29 18.35
C LYS A 138 -6.48 4.40 19.66
N ALA A 139 -5.88 5.03 20.68
CA ALA A 139 -6.54 5.25 21.98
C ALA A 139 -7.79 6.13 21.84
N GLU A 140 -7.74 7.20 21.04
CA GLU A 140 -8.89 8.05 20.79
C GLU A 140 -10.03 7.28 20.10
N ASN A 141 -9.70 6.41 19.15
CA ASN A 141 -10.67 5.56 18.47
C ASN A 141 -11.35 4.58 19.43
N GLU A 142 -10.60 3.91 20.32
CA GLU A 142 -11.19 3.03 21.33
C GLU A 142 -12.12 3.80 22.29
N ALA A 143 -11.70 4.97 22.76
CA ALA A 143 -12.55 5.85 23.58
C ALA A 143 -13.80 6.31 22.81
N ARG A 144 -13.70 6.53 21.50
CA ARG A 144 -14.84 6.87 20.64
C ARG A 144 -15.79 5.68 20.49
N LYS A 145 -15.29 4.46 20.29
CA LYS A 145 -16.11 3.24 20.25
C LYS A 145 -16.86 3.03 21.56
N GLU A 146 -16.21 3.24 22.70
CA GLU A 146 -16.83 3.11 24.01
C GLU A 146 -17.96 4.14 24.22
N ARG A 147 -17.73 5.40 23.82
CA ARG A 147 -18.78 6.44 23.80
C ARG A 147 -19.99 6.02 22.94
N PHE A 148 -19.75 5.46 21.75
CA PHE A 148 -20.84 4.97 20.90
C PHE A 148 -21.58 3.77 21.51
N ARG A 149 -20.88 2.83 22.16
CA ARG A 149 -21.54 1.72 22.89
C ARG A 149 -22.41 2.23 24.03
N ALA A 150 -21.94 3.23 24.78
CA ALA A 150 -22.70 3.83 25.87
C ALA A 150 -23.98 4.53 25.35
N LEU A 151 -23.88 5.29 24.25
CA LEU A 151 -25.03 5.91 23.60
C LEU A 151 -26.05 4.88 23.12
N ALA A 152 -25.59 3.79 22.49
CA ALA A 152 -26.48 2.72 22.02
C ALA A 152 -27.17 1.95 23.17
N SER A 153 -26.59 1.98 24.37
CA SER A 153 -27.12 1.32 25.57
C SER A 153 -28.04 2.23 26.39
N THR A 154 -28.16 3.51 26.03
CA THR A 154 -29.03 4.47 26.73
C THR A 154 -30.48 4.26 26.25
N PRO A 155 -31.45 4.01 27.15
CA PRO A 155 -32.85 3.86 26.76
C PRO A 155 -33.32 5.08 25.97
N GLN A 156 -33.81 4.87 24.75
CA GLN A 156 -34.43 5.96 24.00
C GLN A 156 -35.74 6.36 24.67
N ASP A 157 -35.93 7.66 24.89
CA ASP A 157 -37.18 8.20 25.41
C ASP A 157 -38.30 7.92 24.38
N PRO A 158 -39.32 7.13 24.73
CA PRO A 158 -40.41 6.76 23.81
C PRO A 158 -41.32 7.92 23.43
N THR A 159 -41.08 9.15 23.92
CA THR A 159 -41.95 10.31 23.67
C THR A 159 -41.68 11.07 22.38
N HIS A 160 -40.69 10.69 21.55
CA HIS A 160 -40.52 11.28 20.22
C HIS A 160 -41.55 10.73 19.23
N LYS A 161 -42.82 11.14 19.40
CA LYS A 161 -43.81 11.10 18.34
C LYS A 161 -43.42 12.20 17.35
N GLY A 162 -42.85 11.79 16.21
CA GLY A 162 -42.68 12.69 15.07
C GLY A 162 -44.02 13.36 14.80
N GLU A 163 -44.02 14.69 14.80
CA GLU A 163 -45.14 15.45 14.27
C GLU A 163 -45.26 15.17 12.76
N PRO A 164 -46.50 15.04 12.24
CA PRO A 164 -46.77 14.65 10.86
C PRO A 164 -46.28 15.66 9.81
#